data_AF-A0A4V6NRQ1-F1
#
_entry.id   AF-A0A4V6NRQ1-F1
#
_cell.length_a   1.000
_cell.length_b   1.000
_cell.length_c   1.000
_cell.angle_alpha   90.00
_cell.angle_beta   90.00
_cell.angle_gamma   90.00
#
_symmetry.space_group_name_H-M   'P 1'
#
loop_
_entity.id
_entity.type
_entity.pdbx_description
1 polymer ?
#
loop_
_entity_poly.entity_id
_entity_poly.type
_entity_poly.pdbx_seq_one_letter_code
_entity_poly.pdbx_strand_id
1 'polypeptide(L)'
;MSMLALPEQEYDFEEDEIQHLTSDELDECLEDLCRSKASEFHLYGYENVTPEQIWACVSDEHRQGTPRLNRLVNDIMSLKASRFMNWLMLHNIYKSE
;
A
#
# COMPACT_ATOMS: atom_id res chain seq x y z
N MET A 1 18.59 53.85 15.10
CA MET A 1 18.27 52.65 14.30
C MET A 1 18.44 51.46 15.22
N SER A 2 17.40 51.18 16.02
CA SER A 2 17.42 50.15 17.06
C SER A 2 16.64 48.95 16.55
N MET A 3 17.36 47.84 16.49
CA MET A 3 16.91 46.50 16.21
C MET A 3 15.99 46.07 17.36
N LEU A 4 14.69 45.98 17.11
CA LEU A 4 13.76 45.33 18.04
C LEU A 4 13.91 43.83 17.84
N ALA A 5 14.43 43.16 18.87
CA ALA A 5 14.46 41.71 18.98
C ALA A 5 13.02 41.18 18.90
N LEU A 6 12.74 40.37 17.87
CA LEU A 6 11.55 39.54 17.87
C LEU A 6 11.77 38.43 18.91
N PRO A 7 10.76 38.07 19.71
CA PRO A 7 10.88 36.96 20.64
C PRO A 7 11.17 35.70 19.83
N GLU A 8 12.19 34.94 20.24
CA GLU A 8 12.43 33.61 19.70
C GLU A 8 11.17 32.80 19.96
N GLN A 9 10.38 32.59 18.92
CA GLN A 9 9.28 31.65 18.93
C GLN A 9 9.95 30.27 19.03
N GLU A 10 10.05 29.77 20.24
CA GLU A 10 10.31 28.36 20.52
C GLU A 10 9.12 27.60 19.94
N TYR A 11 9.27 27.22 18.67
CA TYR A 11 8.31 26.38 17.98
C TYR A 11 8.53 24.99 18.56
N ASP A 12 7.72 24.65 19.55
CA ASP A 12 7.66 23.33 20.16
C ASP A 12 7.26 22.35 19.05
N PHE A 13 8.25 21.70 18.45
CA PHE A 13 8.00 20.56 17.59
C PHE A 13 7.60 19.44 18.53
N GLU A 14 6.28 19.20 18.66
CA GLU A 14 5.78 17.94 19.18
C GLU A 14 6.45 16.84 18.34
N GLU A 15 7.42 16.13 18.94
CA GLU A 15 8.04 14.96 18.31
C GLU A 15 6.90 13.99 18.03
N ASP A 16 6.46 13.94 16.76
CA ASP A 16 5.44 13.02 16.25
C ASP A 16 5.72 11.64 16.84
N GLU A 17 4.91 11.28 17.84
CA GLU A 17 4.98 10.00 18.53
C GLU A 17 4.72 8.95 17.46
N ILE A 18 5.78 8.26 17.01
CA ILE A 18 5.65 7.23 15.98
C ILE A 18 4.75 6.14 16.57
N GLN A 19 3.47 6.17 16.20
CA GLN A 19 2.50 5.17 16.59
C GLN A 19 2.96 3.82 16.06
N HIS A 20 3.37 2.95 16.99
CA HIS A 20 3.68 1.56 16.69
C HIS A 20 2.37 0.79 16.49
N LEU A 21 2.02 0.54 15.22
CA LEU A 21 0.94 -0.39 14.86
C LEU A 21 1.28 -1.80 15.36
N THR A 22 0.28 -2.48 15.91
CA THR A 22 0.34 -3.92 16.21
C THR A 22 0.31 -4.76 14.93
N SER A 23 0.61 -6.05 15.02
CA SER A 23 0.60 -6.94 13.86
C SER A 23 -0.80 -7.06 13.22
N ASP A 24 -1.85 -7.08 14.05
CA ASP A 24 -3.22 -7.25 13.58
C ASP A 24 -3.72 -5.98 12.88
N GLU A 25 -3.45 -4.81 13.46
CA GLU A 25 -3.75 -3.52 12.82
C GLU A 25 -3.02 -3.35 11.49
N LEU A 26 -1.86 -3.99 11.35
CA LEU A 26 -1.09 -3.94 10.12
C LEU A 26 -1.71 -4.78 9.00
N ASP A 27 -2.21 -5.96 9.34
CA ASP A 27 -2.91 -6.83 8.40
C ASP A 27 -4.22 -6.16 7.94
N GLU A 28 -4.95 -5.50 8.85
CA GLU A 28 -6.13 -4.69 8.51
C GLU A 28 -5.77 -3.55 7.56
N CYS A 29 -4.70 -2.80 7.83
CA CYS A 29 -4.24 -1.73 6.94
C CYS A 29 -3.88 -2.25 5.53
N LEU A 30 -3.26 -3.42 5.43
CA LEU A 30 -2.93 -4.04 4.14
C LEU A 30 -4.18 -4.45 3.38
N GLU A 31 -5.19 -5.00 4.06
CA GLU A 31 -6.48 -5.33 3.46
C GLU A 31 -7.17 -4.07 2.92
N ASP A 32 -7.19 -2.99 3.69
CA ASP A 32 -7.78 -1.71 3.29
C ASP A 32 -7.06 -1.10 2.07
N LEU A 33 -5.73 -1.20 2.01
CA LEU A 33 -4.96 -0.79 0.83
C LEU A 33 -5.33 -1.62 -0.40
N CYS A 34 -5.46 -2.94 -0.26
CA CYS A 34 -5.90 -3.82 -1.34
C CYS A 34 -7.32 -3.46 -1.81
N ARG A 35 -8.22 -3.15 -0.88
CA ARG A 35 -9.59 -2.71 -1.18
C ARG A 35 -9.61 -1.39 -1.95
N SER A 36 -8.86 -0.41 -1.47
CA SER A 36 -8.70 0.89 -2.16
C SER A 36 -8.14 0.70 -3.57
N LYS A 37 -7.16 -0.18 -3.76
CA LYS A 37 -6.57 -0.45 -5.07
C LYS A 37 -7.53 -1.17 -6.02
N ALA A 38 -8.34 -2.10 -5.52
CA ALA A 38 -9.38 -2.75 -6.30
C ALA A 38 -10.43 -1.72 -6.78
N SER A 39 -10.87 -0.82 -5.90
CA SER A 39 -11.77 0.28 -6.27
C SER A 39 -11.15 1.23 -7.31
N GLU A 40 -9.85 1.51 -7.22
CA GLU A 40 -9.13 2.27 -8.25
C GLU A 40 -9.20 1.56 -9.62
N PHE A 41 -8.98 0.25 -9.66
CA PHE A 41 -9.09 -0.53 -10.89
C PHE A 41 -10.52 -0.58 -11.42
N HIS A 42 -11.53 -0.68 -10.55
CA HIS A 42 -12.93 -0.57 -10.96
C HIS A 42 -13.22 0.76 -11.65
N LEU A 43 -12.68 1.86 -11.11
CA LEU A 43 -12.83 3.18 -11.71
C LEU A 43 -12.17 3.29 -13.10
N TYR A 44 -11.09 2.54 -13.35
CA TYR A 44 -10.47 2.42 -14.67
C TYR A 44 -11.20 1.45 -15.62
N GLY A 45 -12.32 0.84 -15.20
CA GLY A 45 -13.15 -0.05 -16.01
C GLY A 45 -12.89 -1.54 -15.80
N TYR A 46 -12.12 -1.93 -14.78
CA TYR A 46 -11.88 -3.33 -14.44
C TYR A 46 -12.87 -3.79 -13.35
N GLU A 47 -14.11 -4.11 -13.70
CA GLU A 47 -15.21 -4.31 -12.73
C GLU A 47 -15.08 -5.57 -11.83
N ASN A 48 -14.31 -6.58 -12.24
CA ASN A 48 -14.26 -7.88 -11.56
C ASN A 48 -13.02 -8.08 -10.67
N VAL A 49 -12.32 -7.00 -10.32
CA VAL A 49 -11.11 -7.08 -9.49
C VAL A 49 -11.48 -7.20 -8.02
N THR A 50 -10.94 -8.19 -7.32
CA THR A 50 -11.15 -8.33 -5.86
C THR A 50 -9.89 -7.97 -5.06
N PRO A 51 -10.04 -7.50 -3.80
CA PRO A 51 -8.90 -7.20 -2.92
C PRO A 51 -7.97 -8.42 -2.74
N GLU A 52 -8.53 -9.62 -2.68
CA GLU A 52 -7.77 -10.87 -2.52
C GLU A 52 -6.91 -11.17 -3.76
N GLN A 53 -7.39 -10.84 -4.95
CA GLN A 53 -6.60 -10.96 -6.18
C GLN A 53 -5.43 -9.97 -6.19
N ILE A 54 -5.62 -8.75 -5.68
CA ILE A 54 -4.55 -7.76 -5.53
C ILE A 54 -3.50 -8.28 -4.56
N TRP A 55 -3.91 -8.77 -3.39
CA TRP A 55 -3.00 -9.35 -2.41
C TRP A 55 -2.25 -10.57 -2.96
N ALA A 56 -2.96 -11.46 -3.66
CA ALA A 56 -2.35 -12.63 -4.31
C ALA A 56 -1.30 -12.20 -5.36
N CYS A 57 -1.58 -11.18 -6.16
CA CYS A 57 -0.64 -10.66 -7.15
C CYS A 57 0.64 -10.08 -6.51
N VAL A 58 0.52 -9.37 -5.39
CA VAL A 58 1.66 -8.76 -4.69
C VAL A 58 2.45 -9.82 -3.91
N SER A 59 1.78 -10.71 -3.19
CA SER A 59 2.43 -11.78 -2.43
C SER A 59 3.15 -12.81 -3.32
N ASP A 60 2.69 -13.03 -4.56
CA ASP A 60 3.34 -13.90 -5.54
C ASP A 60 4.77 -13.45 -5.88
N GLU A 61 5.02 -12.12 -5.89
CA GLU A 61 6.34 -11.51 -6.11
C GLU A 61 7.30 -11.75 -4.94
N HIS A 62 6.76 -11.94 -3.73
CA HIS A 62 7.53 -12.07 -2.50
C HIS A 62 7.63 -13.51 -1.99
N ARG A 63 7.42 -14.51 -2.84
CA ARG A 63 7.42 -15.94 -2.45
C ARG A 63 8.77 -16.41 -1.85
N GLN A 64 9.89 -15.72 -2.12
CA GLN A 64 11.22 -16.12 -1.65
C GLN A 64 11.70 -15.46 -0.34
N GLY A 65 10.86 -14.67 0.34
CA GLY A 65 11.18 -14.12 1.66
C GLY A 65 10.16 -13.11 2.15
N THR A 66 10.14 -12.83 3.45
CA THR A 66 9.20 -11.86 4.03
C THR A 66 9.64 -10.44 3.66
N PRO A 67 8.87 -9.71 2.83
CA PRO A 67 9.21 -8.35 2.45
C PRO A 67 9.00 -7.41 3.63
N ARG A 68 9.70 -6.27 3.61
CA ARG A 68 9.45 -5.20 4.57
C ARG A 68 8.08 -4.59 4.29
N LEU A 69 7.36 -4.19 5.32
CA LEU A 69 6.04 -3.57 5.20
C LEU A 69 6.04 -2.38 4.21
N ASN A 70 7.02 -1.49 4.31
CA ASN A 70 7.12 -0.33 3.43
C ASN A 70 7.21 -0.70 1.94
N ARG A 71 7.77 -1.87 1.62
CA ARG A 71 7.72 -2.42 0.26
C ARG A 71 6.32 -2.90 -0.10
N LEU A 72 5.66 -3.67 0.77
CA LEU A 72 4.30 -4.16 0.51
C LEU A 72 3.32 -3.02 0.21
N VAL A 73 3.35 -1.97 1.03
CA VAL A 73 2.52 -0.77 0.81
C VAL A 73 2.85 -0.12 -0.54
N ASN A 74 4.14 0.04 -0.85
CA ASN A 74 4.56 0.61 -2.12
C ASN A 74 4.13 -0.25 -3.32
N ASP A 75 4.26 -1.57 -3.22
CA ASP A 75 3.95 -2.51 -4.28
C ASP A 75 2.45 -2.55 -4.55
N ILE A 76 1.59 -2.52 -3.51
CA ILE A 76 0.14 -2.42 -3.65
C ILE A 76 -0.24 -1.10 -4.32
N MET A 77 0.23 0.03 -3.78
CA MET A 77 -0.17 1.36 -4.27
C MET A 77 0.39 1.67 -5.66
N SER A 78 1.56 1.15 -6.00
CA SER A 78 2.20 1.33 -7.31
C SER A 78 1.81 0.26 -8.33
N LEU A 79 0.94 -0.70 -7.97
CA LEU A 79 0.51 -1.77 -8.86
C LEU A 79 -0.20 -1.19 -10.08
N LYS A 80 0.32 -1.52 -11.27
CA LYS A 80 -0.27 -1.11 -12.55
C LYS A 80 -1.27 -2.15 -13.03
N ALA A 81 -2.38 -1.69 -13.61
CA ALA A 81 -3.40 -2.55 -14.17
C ALA A 81 -2.84 -3.54 -15.23
N SER A 82 -1.90 -3.10 -16.08
CA SER A 82 -1.26 -3.98 -17.06
C SER A 82 -0.52 -5.16 -16.43
N ARG A 83 0.22 -4.91 -15.35
CA ARG A 83 0.91 -5.95 -14.58
C ARG A 83 -0.09 -6.91 -13.94
N PHE A 84 -1.11 -6.36 -13.28
CA PHE A 84 -2.15 -7.14 -12.64
C PHE A 84 -2.89 -8.05 -13.63
N MET A 85 -3.26 -7.53 -14.81
CA MET A 85 -3.94 -8.32 -15.84
C MET A 85 -3.08 -9.45 -16.39
N ASN A 86 -1.79 -9.19 -16.62
CA ASN A 86 -0.85 -10.23 -17.04
C ASN A 86 -0.74 -11.33 -15.99
N TRP A 87 -0.65 -10.96 -14.71
CA TRP A 87 -0.63 -11.92 -13.60
C TRP A 87 -1.94 -12.73 -13.54
N LEU A 88 -3.09 -12.06 -13.65
CA LEU A 88 -4.40 -12.70 -13.58
C LEU A 88 -4.60 -13.71 -14.72
N MET A 89 -4.17 -13.39 -15.94
CA MET A 89 -4.18 -14.34 -17.06
C MET A 89 -3.32 -15.56 -16.77
N LEU A 90 -2.09 -15.37 -16.27
CA LEU A 90 -1.22 -16.49 -15.91
C LEU A 90 -1.84 -17.36 -14.81
N HIS A 91 -2.44 -16.75 -13.79
CA HIS A 91 -3.02 -17.51 -12.68
C HIS A 91 -4.32 -18.23 -13.06
N ASN A 92 -5.18 -17.62 -13.86
CA ASN A 92 -6.45 -18.22 -14.24
C ASN A 92 -6.32 -19.28 -15.34
N ILE A 93 -5.35 -19.13 -16.25
CA ILE A 93 -5.17 -20.06 -17.39
C ILE A 93 -4.33 -21.28 -16.99
N TYR A 94 -3.33 -21.13 -16.11
CA TYR A 94 -2.37 -22.20 -15.83
C TYR A 94 -2.60 -22.94 -14.51
N LYS A 95 -3.55 -22.49 -13.69
CA LYS A 95 -3.86 -23.11 -12.39
C LYS A 95 -5.21 -23.85 -12.38
N SER A 96 -5.78 -24.09 -13.55
CA SER A 96 -7.00 -24.88 -13.78
C SER A 96 -6.71 -26.37 -14.04
N GLU A 97 -5.67 -26.95 -13.42
CA GLU A 97 -5.40 -28.40 -13.37
C GLU A 97 -5.35 -28.88 -11.91
#